data_AF-A0A966AIS0-F1
#
_entry.id   AF-A0A966AIS0-F1
#
_cell.length_a   1.000
_cell.length_b   1.000
_cell.length_c   1.000
_cell.angle_alpha   90.00
_cell.angle_beta   90.00
_cell.angle_gamma   90.00
#
_symmetry.space_group_name_H-M   'P 1'
#
loop_
_entity.id
_entity.type
_entity.pdbx_description
1 polymer ?
#
loop_
_entity_poly.entity_id
_entity_poly.type
_entity_poly.pdbx_seq_one_letter_code
_entity_poly.pdbx_strand_id
1 'polypeptide(L)'
;MTDRDTFGVMDWLRLLSTIAWLFIFVNWPQTTFAVTLVIIGGVFIAFNAMVFWITVVRKGHASSVAPILGGVIAAAGIALLPVAGSWNWAWVPLVIDWGGFPIFLAGWYTERSKS
;
A
#
# COMPACT_ATOMS: atom_id res chain seq x y z
N MET A 1 -45.42 20.32 -2.80
CA MET A 1 -44.55 21.50 -2.55
C MET A 1 -43.37 21.13 -1.64
N THR A 2 -42.90 19.89 -1.70
CA THR A 2 -41.95 19.29 -0.73
C THR A 2 -40.64 18.81 -1.37
N ASP A 3 -40.54 18.78 -2.70
CA ASP A 3 -39.37 18.25 -3.43
C ASP A 3 -38.26 19.28 -3.74
N ARG A 4 -38.55 20.59 -3.70
CA ARG A 4 -37.52 21.61 -3.94
C ARG A 4 -36.61 21.81 -2.74
N ASP A 5 -37.12 21.62 -1.53
CA ASP A 5 -36.37 21.90 -0.30
C ASP A 5 -35.43 20.74 0.06
N THR A 6 -35.81 19.50 -0.28
CA THR A 6 -34.96 18.31 -0.09
C THR A 6 -33.73 18.31 -0.99
N PHE A 7 -33.85 18.81 -2.23
CA PHE A 7 -32.74 18.89 -3.18
C PHE A 7 -31.64 19.84 -2.69
N GLY A 8 -32.02 21.01 -2.15
CA GLY A 8 -31.06 21.97 -1.60
C GLY A 8 -30.30 21.42 -0.38
N VAL A 9 -30.98 20.70 0.51
CA VAL A 9 -30.35 20.13 1.71
C VAL A 9 -29.29 19.07 1.34
N MET A 10 -29.53 18.23 0.35
CA MET A 10 -28.55 17.21 -0.08
C MET A 10 -27.28 17.82 -0.67
N ASP A 11 -27.39 18.92 -1.42
CA ASP A 11 -26.21 19.60 -1.97
C ASP A 11 -25.37 20.29 -0.88
N TRP A 12 -26.01 20.91 0.11
CA TRP A 12 -25.32 21.48 1.28
C TRP A 12 -24.60 20.40 2.10
N LEU A 13 -25.21 19.24 2.32
CA LEU A 13 -24.59 18.12 3.03
C LEU A 13 -23.36 17.56 2.27
N ARG A 14 -23.43 17.48 0.93
CA ARG A 14 -22.29 17.09 0.09
C ARG A 14 -21.15 18.10 0.16
N LEU A 15 -21.47 19.39 0.11
CA LEU A 15 -20.47 20.45 0.22
C LEU A 15 -19.78 20.43 1.60
N LEU A 16 -20.57 20.36 2.68
CA LEU A 16 -20.04 20.32 4.04
C LEU A 16 -19.18 19.09 4.29
N SER A 17 -19.60 17.92 3.79
CA SER A 17 -18.79 16.69 3.90
C SER A 17 -17.47 16.80 3.12
N THR A 18 -17.49 17.38 1.92
CA THR A 18 -16.26 17.61 1.13
C THR A 18 -15.29 18.55 1.83
N ILE A 19 -15.78 19.66 2.40
CA ILE A 19 -14.97 20.62 3.16
C ILE A 19 -14.39 19.97 4.42
N ALA A 20 -15.20 19.18 5.14
CA ALA A 20 -14.75 18.45 6.32
C ALA A 20 -13.62 17.46 5.96
N TRP A 21 -13.77 16.69 4.88
CA TRP A 21 -12.73 15.79 4.40
C TRP A 21 -11.45 16.53 3.98
N LEU A 22 -11.55 17.65 3.28
CA LEU A 22 -10.39 18.48 2.93
C LEU A 22 -9.67 18.98 4.17
N PHE A 23 -10.41 19.48 5.18
CA PHE A 23 -9.81 19.95 6.42
C PHE A 23 -9.10 18.82 7.18
N ILE A 24 -9.72 17.64 7.27
CA ILE A 24 -9.10 16.45 7.87
C ILE A 24 -7.83 16.07 7.13
N PHE A 25 -7.86 16.07 5.79
CA PHE A 25 -6.71 15.69 4.97
C PHE A 25 -5.56 16.70 5.07
N VAL A 26 -5.86 18.00 5.08
CA VAL A 26 -4.87 19.08 5.19
C VAL A 26 -4.24 19.13 6.58
N ASN A 27 -5.00 18.85 7.63
CA ASN A 27 -4.51 18.82 9.01
C ASN A 27 -4.04 17.43 9.44
N TRP A 28 -4.00 16.46 8.52
CA TRP A 28 -3.57 15.11 8.84
C TRP A 28 -2.10 15.14 9.25
N PRO A 29 -1.75 14.68 10.46
CA PRO A 29 -0.35 14.71 10.90
C PRO A 29 0.52 13.92 9.92
N GLN A 30 1.63 14.52 9.47
CA GLN A 30 2.54 13.90 8.50
C GLN A 30 2.97 12.49 8.92
N THR A 31 3.21 12.28 10.22
CA THR A 31 3.51 10.97 10.81
C THR A 31 2.41 9.95 10.55
N THR A 32 1.16 10.31 10.83
CA THR A 32 0.01 9.44 10.63
C THR A 32 -0.17 9.11 9.15
N PHE A 33 0.02 10.09 8.26
CA PHE A 33 -0.03 9.87 6.81
C PHE A 33 1.08 8.91 6.33
N ALA A 34 2.32 9.16 6.75
CA ALA A 34 3.47 8.31 6.46
C ALA A 34 3.25 6.87 6.93
N VAL A 35 2.81 6.68 8.18
CA VAL A 35 2.50 5.36 8.76
C VAL A 35 1.38 4.66 7.98
N THR A 36 0.34 5.40 7.59
CA THR A 36 -0.77 4.86 6.79
C THR A 36 -0.26 4.34 5.45
N LEU A 37 0.61 5.09 4.76
CA LEU A 37 1.24 4.64 3.52
C LEU A 37 2.10 3.39 3.74
N VAL A 38 2.93 3.35 4.78
CA VAL A 38 3.75 2.17 5.10
C VAL A 38 2.87 0.94 5.32
N ILE A 39 1.77 1.06 6.06
CA ILE A 39 0.85 -0.06 6.32
C ILE A 39 0.17 -0.52 5.02
N ILE A 40 -0.39 0.40 4.24
CA ILE A 40 -1.06 0.08 2.97
C ILE A 40 -0.08 -0.60 2.02
N GLY A 41 1.08 0.00 1.80
CA GLY A 41 2.13 -0.56 0.95
C GLY A 41 2.59 -1.94 1.45
N GLY A 42 2.78 -2.11 2.75
CA GLY A 42 3.12 -3.39 3.38
C GLY A 42 2.08 -4.49 3.14
N VAL A 43 0.78 -4.16 3.18
CA VAL A 43 -0.31 -5.11 2.85
C VAL A 43 -0.25 -5.53 1.39
N PHE A 44 -0.01 -4.60 0.46
CA PHE A 44 0.17 -4.92 -0.96
C PHE A 44 1.38 -5.82 -1.20
N ILE A 45 2.51 -5.53 -0.56
CA ILE A 45 3.73 -6.35 -0.61
C ILE A 45 3.45 -7.78 -0.11
N ALA A 46 2.75 -7.90 1.02
CA ALA A 46 2.40 -9.21 1.59
C ALA A 46 1.46 -10.00 0.67
N PHE A 47 0.48 -9.33 0.07
CA PHE A 47 -0.44 -9.93 -0.90
C PHE A 47 0.33 -10.40 -2.15
N ASN A 48 1.23 -9.59 -2.69
CA ASN A 48 2.08 -9.95 -3.82
C ASN A 48 2.97 -11.16 -3.50
N ALA A 49 3.61 -11.19 -2.32
CA ALA A 49 4.40 -12.33 -1.87
C ALA A 49 3.56 -13.62 -1.74
N MET A 50 2.31 -13.53 -1.26
CA MET A 50 1.39 -14.67 -1.19
C MET A 50 1.01 -15.18 -2.58
N VAL A 51 0.71 -14.27 -3.52
CA VAL A 51 0.43 -14.62 -4.93
C VAL A 51 1.64 -15.31 -5.55
N PHE A 52 2.84 -14.78 -5.35
CA PHE A 52 4.08 -15.42 -5.82
C PHE A 52 4.23 -16.84 -5.28
N TRP A 53 4.01 -17.05 -3.98
CA TRP A 53 4.11 -18.37 -3.37
C TRP A 53 3.12 -19.37 -3.99
N ILE A 54 1.88 -18.94 -4.21
CA ILE A 54 0.85 -19.80 -4.82
C ILE A 54 1.23 -20.12 -6.28
N THR A 55 1.64 -19.12 -7.05
CA THR A 55 1.92 -19.30 -8.49
C THR A 55 3.22 -20.04 -8.75
N VAL A 56 4.31 -19.69 -8.05
CA VAL A 56 5.65 -20.23 -8.31
C VAL A 56 5.92 -21.50 -7.51
N VAL A 57 5.66 -21.47 -6.19
CA VAL A 57 6.01 -22.60 -5.31
C VAL A 57 4.93 -23.68 -5.38
N ARG A 58 3.66 -23.30 -5.32
CA ARG A 58 2.54 -24.26 -5.41
C ARG A 58 2.10 -24.56 -6.86
N LYS A 59 2.74 -23.93 -7.86
CA LYS A 59 2.42 -24.09 -9.30
C LYS A 59 0.95 -23.83 -9.63
N GLY A 60 0.28 -22.99 -8.85
CA GLY A 60 -1.09 -22.55 -9.11
C GLY A 60 -1.15 -21.50 -10.22
N HIS A 61 -2.36 -21.18 -10.67
CA HIS A 61 -2.60 -20.04 -11.55
C HIS A 61 -3.21 -18.90 -10.73
N ALA A 62 -2.52 -17.76 -10.64
CA ALA A 62 -3.08 -16.54 -10.09
C ALA A 62 -2.69 -15.34 -10.97
N SER A 63 -3.64 -14.45 -11.22
CA SER A 63 -3.39 -13.17 -11.90
C SER A 63 -2.72 -12.22 -10.91
N SER A 64 -1.43 -11.95 -11.09
CA SER A 64 -0.74 -10.96 -10.25
C SER A 64 -1.09 -9.55 -10.74
N VAL A 65 -1.73 -8.78 -9.87
CA VAL A 65 -2.06 -7.38 -10.13
C VAL A 65 -0.92 -6.53 -9.56
N ALA A 66 -0.09 -6.01 -10.48
CA ALA A 66 0.88 -4.92 -10.29
C ALA A 66 1.94 -5.13 -9.18
N PRO A 67 2.97 -5.98 -9.42
CA PRO A 67 4.21 -5.87 -8.66
C PRO A 67 4.73 -4.44 -8.78
N ILE A 68 5.31 -3.88 -7.71
CA ILE A 68 5.88 -2.53 -7.56
C ILE A 68 4.94 -1.51 -6.90
N LEU A 69 3.62 -1.64 -7.04
CA LEU A 69 2.71 -0.64 -6.47
C LEU A 69 2.78 -0.60 -4.93
N GLY A 70 2.87 -1.76 -4.27
CA GLY A 70 3.02 -1.84 -2.83
C GLY A 70 4.35 -1.28 -2.34
N GLY A 71 5.43 -1.59 -3.06
CA GLY A 71 6.77 -1.10 -2.82
C GLY A 71 6.87 0.42 -2.91
N VAL A 72 6.26 1.02 -3.95
CA VAL A 72 6.26 2.48 -4.14
C VAL A 72 5.49 3.18 -3.03
N ILE A 73 4.31 2.67 -2.66
CA ILE A 73 3.49 3.24 -1.58
C ILE A 73 4.24 3.18 -0.24
N ALA A 74 4.83 2.03 0.09
CA ALA A 74 5.58 1.87 1.32
C ALA A 74 6.88 2.71 1.32
N ALA A 75 7.58 2.80 0.20
CA ALA A 75 8.78 3.64 0.03
C ALA A 75 8.46 5.12 0.28
N ALA A 76 7.36 5.61 -0.29
CA ALA A 76 6.89 6.98 -0.05
C ALA A 76 6.54 7.20 1.43
N GLY A 77 5.89 6.23 2.08
CA GLY A 77 5.62 6.27 3.52
C GLY A 77 6.90 6.38 4.35
N ILE A 78 7.91 5.55 4.06
CA ILE A 78 9.20 5.59 4.77
C ILE A 78 9.91 6.93 4.54
N ALA A 79 9.93 7.43 3.31
CA ALA A 79 10.53 8.72 2.96
C ALA A 79 9.90 9.90 3.71
N LEU A 80 8.61 9.81 4.04
CA LEU A 80 7.87 10.86 4.74
C LEU A 80 7.93 10.76 6.27
N LEU A 81 8.52 9.69 6.84
CA LEU A 81 8.67 9.57 8.29
C LEU A 81 9.62 10.65 8.83
N PRO A 82 9.25 11.40 9.89
CA PRO A 82 10.09 12.42 10.50
C PRO A 82 11.12 11.80 11.45
N VAL A 83 11.83 10.78 10.97
CA VAL A 83 12.91 10.09 11.67
C VAL A 83 14.19 10.32 10.88
N ALA A 84 15.24 10.80 11.54
CA ALA A 84 16.51 11.08 10.88
C ALA A 84 17.05 9.81 10.18
N GLY A 85 17.35 9.93 8.89
CA GLY A 85 17.87 8.83 8.08
C GLY A 85 16.83 7.83 7.56
N SER A 86 15.52 8.04 7.79
CA SER A 86 14.44 7.20 7.24
C SER A 86 14.52 7.03 5.73
N TRP A 87 14.83 8.10 5.00
CA TRP A 87 15.03 8.11 3.55
C TRP A 87 16.04 7.06 3.05
N ASN A 88 17.09 6.77 3.82
CA ASN A 88 18.11 5.78 3.45
C ASN A 88 17.56 4.35 3.38
N TRP A 89 16.37 4.12 3.93
CA TRP A 89 15.68 2.83 3.94
C TRP A 89 14.48 2.78 2.99
N ALA A 90 14.15 3.89 2.31
CA ALA A 90 12.99 3.99 1.43
C ALA A 90 13.08 3.05 0.20
N TRP A 91 14.28 2.59 -0.17
CA TRP A 91 14.46 1.62 -1.25
C TRP A 91 14.12 0.18 -0.83
N VAL A 92 14.10 -0.14 0.47
CA VAL A 92 13.89 -1.51 0.96
C VAL A 92 12.54 -2.09 0.52
N PRO A 93 11.40 -1.39 0.67
CA PRO A 93 10.12 -1.90 0.21
C PRO A 93 10.07 -2.18 -1.30
N LEU A 94 10.78 -1.39 -2.11
CA LEU A 94 10.86 -1.62 -3.56
C LEU A 94 11.58 -2.93 -3.88
N VAL A 95 12.69 -3.22 -3.20
CA VAL A 95 13.44 -4.47 -3.42
C VAL A 95 12.64 -5.69 -2.98
N ILE A 96 11.88 -5.57 -1.89
CA ILE A 96 11.00 -6.64 -1.42
C ILE A 96 9.87 -6.87 -2.43
N ASP A 97 9.20 -5.81 -2.88
CA ASP A 97 8.02 -5.91 -3.77
C ASP A 97 8.38 -6.30 -5.22
N TRP A 98 9.57 -5.96 -5.69
CA TRP A 98 10.08 -6.36 -7.01
C TRP A 98 10.29 -7.88 -7.12
N GLY A 99 10.25 -8.61 -6.01
CA GLY A 99 10.42 -10.05 -6.02
C GLY A 99 11.85 -10.51 -5.73
N GLY A 100 12.78 -9.61 -5.41
CA GLY A 100 14.15 -9.98 -5.04
C GLY A 100 14.18 -10.92 -3.83
N PHE A 101 13.34 -10.67 -2.84
CA PHE A 101 13.18 -11.54 -1.66
C PHE A 101 12.41 -12.84 -1.95
N PRO A 102 11.23 -12.81 -2.62
CA PRO A 102 10.53 -14.03 -3.06
C PRO A 102 11.36 -14.98 -3.94
N ILE A 103 12.13 -14.44 -4.89
CA ILE A 103 13.01 -15.23 -5.77
C ILE A 103 14.14 -15.87 -4.98
N PHE A 104 14.78 -15.12 -4.07
CA PHE A 104 15.82 -15.65 -3.18
C PHE A 104 15.27 -16.80 -2.31
N LEU A 105 14.10 -16.61 -1.71
CA LEU A 105 13.41 -17.64 -0.91
C LEU A 105 13.08 -18.89 -1.73
N ALA A 106 12.59 -18.72 -2.96
CA ALA A 106 12.29 -19.85 -3.85
C ALA A 106 13.57 -20.63 -4.22
N GLY A 107 14.67 -19.93 -4.52
CA GLY A 107 15.97 -20.55 -4.78
C GLY A 107 16.48 -21.36 -3.59
N TRP A 108 16.52 -20.75 -2.41
CA TRP A 108 16.93 -21.40 -1.16
C TRP A 108 16.11 -22.65 -0.84
N TYR A 109 14.78 -22.56 -0.96
CA TYR A 109 13.88 -23.69 -0.70
C TYR A 109 14.14 -24.86 -1.67
N THR A 110 14.38 -24.54 -2.94
CA THR A 110 14.64 -25.55 -3.98
C THR A 110 15.98 -26.26 -3.79
N GLU A 111 17.00 -25.58 -3.26
CA GLU A 111 18.28 -26.21 -2.93
C GLU A 111 18.13 -27.21 -1.78
N ARG A 112 17.44 -26.82 -0.71
CA ARG A 112 17.15 -27.68 0.45
C ARG A 112 16.32 -28.91 0.12
N SER A 113 15.43 -28.86 -0.88
CA SER A 113 14.63 -30.03 -1.25
C SER A 113 15.39 -31.08 -2.06
N LYS A 114 16.61 -30.77 -2.53
CA LYS A 114 17.45 -31.66 -3.33
C LYS A 114 18.57 -32.33 -2.55
N SER A 115 18.87 -31.87 -1.33
CA SER A 115 19.83 -32.48 -0.39
C SER A 115 19.18 -33.51 0.51
#